data_AF-A0A2A2GV90-F1
#
_entry.id   AF-A0A2A2GV90-F1
#
_cell.length_a   1.000
_cell.length_b   1.000
_cell.length_c   1.000
_cell.angle_alpha   90.00
_cell.angle_beta   90.00
_cell.angle_gamma   90.00
#
_symmetry.space_group_name_H-M   'P 1'
#
loop_
_entity.id
_entity.type
_entity.pdbx_description
1 polymer ?
#
loop_
_entity_poly.entity_id
_entity_poly.type
_entity_poly.pdbx_seq_one_letter_code
_entity_poly.pdbx_strand_id
1 'polypeptide(L)'
;MAIKLNKKQNELLNGMSHEELLNVINYIIQDNELAKAALLNGYLLSDQEILKNIEKEYNRQNKSKHFYDYYEADALYDELTRSIAQPLEKVADTLPEQVESLSAKIMLEFDKFSENTDSSSGSWMDYYSVLLDAWVKSVVAQKNSDPFFIANKVFDFVVDEPYFGVEIFKKYRTLLSTGVLRTIRDMFYQKKRPREALDISILIRDIDFLTIAFQKGDFCHSEHYFDYARLLIEEIRADEAVELLLSMEKQSDKRYVDKTTWNELLITALIEDGKNEEAKEKAIDAFSLRCETRFYRLYTKACREESDNIQHFLSIANEKGLERYIAFASDIERFDLIAECITATAKEKLADSLVHLTNSFIRTLSSTLYKHGHALAATLLRRFLVEDAINQAKSKYYSYAASDMKKSIDYSKGLEESLQFLGTVAYLTTLYEKHKRKTALWPLMEEKIKGLTVGKKGICYQRNLP
;
A
#
# COMPACT_ATOMS: atom_id res chain seq x y z
N MET A 1 18.11 19.13 28.87
CA MET A 1 18.90 18.43 27.82
C MET A 1 19.42 17.14 28.43
N ALA A 2 18.95 15.97 27.99
CA ALA A 2 19.48 14.69 28.46
C ALA A 2 20.85 14.45 27.81
N ILE A 3 21.90 14.36 28.63
CA ILE A 3 23.26 14.07 28.17
C ILE A 3 23.29 12.60 27.73
N LYS A 4 23.45 12.34 26.43
CA LYS A 4 23.61 10.98 25.89
C LYS A 4 25.05 10.49 26.08
N LEU A 5 25.20 9.22 26.43
CA LEU A 5 26.50 8.55 26.53
C LEU A 5 27.20 8.51 25.16
N ASN A 6 28.52 8.75 25.14
CA ASN A 6 29.32 8.59 23.92
C ASN A 6 29.66 7.11 23.66
N LYS A 7 30.12 6.81 22.44
CA LYS A 7 30.38 5.43 21.99
C LYS A 7 31.30 4.64 22.93
N LYS A 8 32.39 5.26 23.40
CA LYS A 8 33.36 4.64 24.31
C LYS A 8 32.75 4.35 25.70
N GLN A 9 31.88 5.23 26.19
CA GLN A 9 31.17 5.02 27.45
C GLN A 9 30.15 3.87 27.35
N ASN A 10 29.44 3.75 26.23
CA ASN A 10 28.55 2.61 26.00
C ASN A 10 29.31 1.28 25.89
N GLU A 11 30.47 1.25 25.24
CA GLU A 11 31.33 0.07 25.17
C GLU A 11 31.82 -0.38 26.55
N LEU A 12 32.16 0.57 27.44
CA LEU A 12 32.54 0.26 28.82
C LEU A 12 31.36 -0.26 29.65
N LEU A 13 30.18 0.35 29.54
CA LEU A 13 28.98 -0.10 30.25
C LEU A 13 28.57 -1.51 29.83
N ASN A 14 28.61 -1.80 28.53
CA ASN A 14 28.28 -3.12 27.98
C ASN A 14 29.31 -4.21 28.33
N GLY A 15 30.53 -3.81 28.71
CA GLY A 15 31.59 -4.72 29.15
C GLY A 15 31.58 -5.05 30.65
N MET A 16 30.72 -4.41 31.45
CA MET A 16 30.61 -4.68 32.89
C MET A 16 30.00 -6.06 33.16
N SER A 17 30.52 -6.74 34.17
CA SER A 17 29.94 -7.98 34.67
C SER A 17 28.61 -7.72 35.40
N HIS A 18 27.81 -8.77 35.58
CA HIS A 18 26.53 -8.69 36.28
C HIS A 18 26.67 -8.11 37.71
N GLU A 19 27.71 -8.52 38.43
CA GLU A 19 27.98 -8.05 39.80
C GLU A 19 28.40 -6.57 39.83
N GLU A 20 29.20 -6.12 38.86
CA GLU A 20 29.56 -4.71 38.71
C GLU A 20 28.33 -3.85 38.39
N LEU A 21 27.44 -4.31 37.51
CA LEU A 21 26.21 -3.62 37.18
C LEU A 21 25.28 -3.50 38.39
N LEU A 22 25.12 -4.57 39.19
CA LEU A 22 24.33 -4.54 40.42
C LEU A 22 24.90 -3.54 41.44
N ASN A 23 26.22 -3.50 41.60
CA ASN A 23 26.88 -2.56 42.49
C ASN A 23 26.69 -1.10 42.03
N VAL A 24 26.79 -0.84 40.72
CA VAL A 24 26.52 0.48 40.14
C VAL A 24 25.07 0.90 40.37
N ILE A 25 24.10 -0.01 40.16
CA ILE A 25 22.68 0.26 40.41
C ILE A 25 22.45 0.59 41.90
N ASN A 26 22.97 -0.24 42.81
CA ASN A 26 22.86 -0.03 44.26
C ASN A 26 23.46 1.32 44.70
N TYR A 27 24.61 1.68 44.13
CA TYR A 27 25.24 2.98 44.39
C TYR A 27 24.37 4.13 43.88
N ILE A 28 23.82 4.03 42.67
CA ILE A 28 22.99 5.09 42.08
C ILE A 28 21.71 5.31 42.89
N ILE A 29 21.04 4.24 43.35
CA ILE A 29 19.75 4.35 44.05
C ILE A 29 19.86 4.77 45.52
N GLN A 30 21.06 4.72 46.12
CA GLN A 30 21.23 5.08 47.53
C GLN A 30 20.87 6.55 47.81
N ASP A 31 21.29 7.45 46.92
CA ASP A 31 21.13 8.91 47.11
C ASP A 31 20.32 9.58 45.99
N ASN A 32 19.70 8.79 45.10
CA ASN A 32 18.87 9.30 44.00
C ASN A 32 17.46 8.71 44.08
N GLU A 33 16.56 9.45 44.72
CA GLU A 33 15.15 9.07 44.87
C GLU A 33 14.45 8.86 43.51
N LEU A 34 14.82 9.61 42.46
CA LEU A 34 14.26 9.41 41.12
C LEU A 34 14.72 8.08 40.50
N ALA A 35 16.00 7.74 40.64
CA ALA A 35 16.54 6.47 40.15
C ALA A 35 15.99 5.28 40.94
N LYS A 36 15.85 5.43 42.26
CA LYS A 36 15.22 4.43 43.14
C LYS A 36 13.76 4.19 42.77
N ALA A 37 12.98 5.27 42.56
CA ALA A 37 11.61 5.17 42.10
C ALA A 37 11.50 4.52 40.71
N ALA A 38 12.41 4.87 39.79
CA ALA A 38 12.45 4.26 38.45
C ALA A 38 12.78 2.76 38.51
N LEU A 39 13.72 2.35 39.36
CA LEU A 39 14.08 0.94 39.55
C LEU A 39 12.92 0.17 40.17
N LEU A 40 12.33 0.70 41.26
CA LEU A 40 11.20 0.07 41.94
C LEU A 40 10.01 -0.09 41.00
N ASN A 41 9.53 1.00 40.41
CA ASN A 41 8.30 1.01 39.61
C ASN A 41 8.48 0.37 38.22
N GLY A 42 9.70 0.35 37.67
CA GLY A 42 9.97 -0.20 36.35
C GLY A 42 10.40 -1.67 36.34
N TYR A 43 11.10 -2.13 37.38
CA TYR A 43 11.84 -3.41 37.31
C TYR A 43 11.64 -4.34 38.51
N LEU A 44 11.22 -3.83 39.68
CA LEU A 44 11.16 -4.63 40.91
C LEU A 44 9.76 -4.83 41.48
N LEU A 45 8.71 -4.43 40.77
CA LEU A 45 7.33 -4.76 41.15
C LEU A 45 7.02 -6.23 40.82
N SER A 46 6.31 -6.90 41.73
CA SER A 46 5.65 -8.16 41.41
C SER A 46 4.53 -7.95 40.41
N ASP A 47 4.16 -8.99 39.66
CA ASP A 47 3.09 -8.89 38.64
C ASP A 47 1.76 -8.41 39.24
N GLN A 48 1.45 -8.76 40.51
CA GLN A 48 0.27 -8.28 41.21
C GLN A 48 0.34 -6.78 41.54
N GLU A 49 1.52 -6.26 41.87
CA GLU A 49 1.71 -4.84 42.13
C GLU A 49 1.68 -4.03 40.83
N ILE A 50 2.23 -4.58 39.75
CA ILE A 50 2.09 -4.01 38.39
C ILE A 50 0.61 -3.83 38.07
N LEU A 51 -0.21 -4.89 38.21
CA LEU A 51 -1.63 -4.83 37.92
C LEU A 51 -2.38 -3.79 38.77
N LYS A 52 -2.10 -3.73 40.08
CA LYS A 52 -2.70 -2.72 40.97
C LYS A 52 -2.33 -1.30 40.57
N ASN A 53 -1.09 -1.08 40.13
CA ASN A 53 -0.64 0.23 39.67
C ASN A 53 -1.33 0.63 38.37
N ILE A 54 -1.48 -0.30 37.42
CA ILE A 54 -2.23 -0.08 36.18
C ILE A 54 -3.68 0.31 36.49
N GLU A 55 -4.36 -0.45 37.35
CA GLU A 55 -5.75 -0.15 37.71
C GLU A 55 -5.87 1.22 38.38
N LYS A 56 -4.93 1.58 39.26
CA LYS A 56 -4.89 2.90 39.90
C LYS A 56 -4.69 4.02 38.88
N GLU A 57 -3.77 3.85 37.94
CA GLU A 57 -3.46 4.83 36.90
C GLU A 57 -4.63 4.99 35.94
N TYR A 58 -5.22 3.90 35.46
CA TYR A 58 -6.42 3.93 34.64
C TYR A 58 -7.57 4.67 35.33
N ASN A 59 -7.86 4.33 36.60
CA ASN A 59 -8.92 4.99 37.37
C ASN A 59 -8.63 6.49 37.60
N ARG A 60 -7.37 6.89 37.69
CA ARG A 60 -6.97 8.31 37.81
C ARG A 60 -7.28 9.04 36.51
N GLN A 61 -6.93 8.46 35.37
CA GLN A 61 -7.13 9.05 34.05
C GLN A 61 -8.62 9.11 33.69
N ASN A 62 -9.36 8.02 33.91
CA ASN A 62 -10.80 7.93 33.63
C ASN A 62 -11.66 8.91 34.46
N LYS A 63 -11.14 9.39 35.60
CA LYS A 63 -11.80 10.44 36.42
C LYS A 63 -11.44 11.86 36.00
N SER A 64 -10.45 12.02 35.11
CA SER A 64 -10.05 13.32 34.62
C SER A 64 -11.21 13.94 33.83
N LYS A 65 -11.43 15.23 34.05
CA LYS A 65 -12.36 16.06 33.26
C LYS A 65 -11.62 17.01 32.32
N HIS A 66 -10.30 16.84 32.22
CA HIS A 66 -9.47 17.64 31.32
C HIS A 66 -9.82 17.27 29.88
N PHE A 67 -10.01 18.28 29.04
CA PHE A 67 -10.17 18.08 27.61
C PHE A 67 -8.78 18.14 26.97
N TYR A 68 -8.39 17.06 26.29
CA TYR A 68 -7.11 16.95 25.59
C TYR A 68 -7.27 17.40 24.15
N ASP A 69 -6.60 18.48 23.78
CA ASP A 69 -6.55 18.94 22.38
C ASP A 69 -5.75 17.97 21.49
N TYR A 70 -5.70 18.25 20.19
CA TYR A 70 -5.04 17.40 19.19
C TYR A 70 -3.62 16.93 19.59
N TYR A 71 -2.76 17.83 20.09
CA TYR A 71 -1.39 17.46 20.44
C TYR A 71 -1.29 16.82 21.84
N GLU A 72 -2.15 17.26 22.76
CA GLU A 72 -2.22 16.67 24.10
C GLU A 72 -2.79 15.24 24.06
N ALA A 73 -3.70 14.95 23.14
CA ALA A 73 -4.29 13.63 22.94
C ALA A 73 -3.23 12.62 22.48
N ASP A 74 -2.36 12.99 21.53
CA ASP A 74 -1.25 12.12 21.10
C ASP A 74 -0.32 11.77 22.26
N ALA A 75 0.10 12.78 23.03
CA ALA A 75 0.94 12.56 24.19
C ALA A 75 0.24 11.71 25.27
N LEU A 76 -1.07 11.88 25.44
CA LEU A 76 -1.87 11.08 26.36
C LEU A 76 -1.87 9.60 25.93
N TYR A 77 -2.23 9.28 24.68
CA TYR A 77 -2.31 7.90 24.22
C TYR A 77 -0.95 7.20 24.19
N ASP A 78 0.13 7.93 23.88
CA ASP A 78 1.50 7.44 24.03
C ASP A 78 1.82 7.09 25.49
N GLU A 79 1.38 7.92 26.43
CA GLU A 79 1.58 7.65 27.86
C GLU A 79 0.73 6.48 28.35
N LEU A 80 -0.54 6.38 27.95
CA LEU A 80 -1.41 5.25 28.30
C LEU A 80 -0.85 3.94 27.72
N THR A 81 -0.28 3.97 26.51
CA THR A 81 0.37 2.80 25.92
C THR A 81 1.52 2.32 26.79
N ARG A 82 2.39 3.22 27.25
CA ARG A 82 3.56 2.88 28.07
C ARG A 82 3.23 2.52 29.52
N SER A 83 2.23 3.17 30.10
CA SER A 83 1.91 3.05 31.53
C SER A 83 0.81 2.03 31.85
N ILE A 84 -0.03 1.68 30.86
CA ILE A 84 -1.15 0.76 31.03
C ILE A 84 -1.01 -0.44 30.07
N ALA A 85 -1.04 -0.20 28.76
CA ALA A 85 -1.20 -1.30 27.79
C ALA A 85 0.02 -2.25 27.74
N GLN A 86 1.23 -1.71 27.61
CA GLN A 86 2.46 -2.53 27.59
C GLN A 86 2.70 -3.28 28.92
N PRO A 87 2.48 -2.66 30.11
CA PRO A 87 2.52 -3.39 31.36
C PRO A 87 1.48 -4.52 31.47
N LEU A 88 0.24 -4.33 30.98
CA LEU A 88 -0.77 -5.39 30.94
C LEU A 88 -0.30 -6.58 30.09
N GLU A 89 0.25 -6.30 28.91
CA GLU A 89 0.78 -7.31 28.01
C GLU A 89 1.89 -8.15 28.67
N LYS A 90 2.77 -7.50 29.45
CA LYS A 90 3.88 -8.15 30.16
C LYS A 90 3.41 -9.16 31.21
N VAL A 91 2.30 -8.90 31.89
CA VAL A 91 1.78 -9.77 32.97
C VAL A 91 0.65 -10.69 32.51
N ALA A 92 0.31 -10.69 31.21
CA ALA A 92 -0.79 -11.47 30.64
C ALA A 92 -0.62 -12.98 30.85
N ASP A 93 0.60 -13.50 30.79
CA ASP A 93 0.86 -14.95 30.95
C ASP A 93 0.86 -15.40 32.41
N THR A 94 1.14 -14.50 33.35
CA THR A 94 1.27 -14.83 34.78
C THR A 94 -0.02 -14.58 35.56
N LEU A 95 -0.81 -13.59 35.16
CA LEU A 95 -2.09 -13.21 35.76
C LEU A 95 -3.22 -13.14 34.72
N PRO A 96 -3.47 -14.22 33.95
CA PRO A 96 -4.32 -14.17 32.77
C PRO A 96 -5.77 -13.79 33.06
N GLU A 97 -6.38 -14.30 34.12
CA GLU A 97 -7.78 -13.96 34.44
C GLU A 97 -7.94 -12.50 34.87
N GLN A 98 -6.96 -11.94 35.59
CA GLN A 98 -7.03 -10.55 36.04
C GLN A 98 -6.74 -9.57 34.90
N VAL A 99 -5.79 -9.90 34.03
CA VAL A 99 -5.49 -9.09 32.84
C VAL A 99 -6.64 -9.12 31.85
N GLU A 100 -7.28 -10.27 31.64
CA GLU A 100 -8.47 -10.39 30.79
C GLU A 100 -9.58 -9.46 31.28
N SER A 101 -9.92 -9.55 32.58
CA SER A 101 -10.97 -8.74 33.18
C SER A 101 -10.67 -7.24 33.11
N LEU A 102 -9.45 -6.82 33.43
CA LEU A 102 -9.07 -5.41 33.44
C LEU A 102 -9.00 -4.84 32.02
N SER A 103 -8.41 -5.56 31.06
CA SER A 103 -8.32 -5.10 29.68
C SER A 103 -9.70 -4.99 29.03
N ALA A 104 -10.58 -5.99 29.26
CA ALA A 104 -11.98 -5.93 28.79
C ALA A 104 -12.72 -4.72 29.37
N LYS A 105 -12.56 -4.44 30.67
CA LYS A 105 -13.15 -3.26 31.31
C LYS A 105 -12.67 -1.96 30.65
N ILE A 106 -11.36 -1.81 30.43
CA ILE A 106 -10.77 -0.61 29.81
C ILE A 106 -11.33 -0.42 28.40
N MET A 107 -11.40 -1.49 27.61
CA MET A 107 -11.92 -1.44 26.24
C MET A 107 -13.42 -1.10 26.20
N LEU A 108 -14.24 -1.70 27.07
CA LEU A 108 -15.68 -1.39 27.16
C LEU A 108 -15.98 0.04 27.63
N GLU A 109 -15.09 0.63 28.40
CA GLU A 109 -15.20 2.02 28.87
C GLU A 109 -14.53 3.03 27.91
N PHE A 110 -13.91 2.56 26.83
CA PHE A 110 -13.05 3.38 25.97
C PHE A 110 -13.77 4.54 25.28
N ASP A 111 -14.98 4.30 24.75
CA ASP A 111 -15.77 5.36 24.09
C ASP A 111 -15.97 6.54 25.03
N LYS A 112 -16.43 6.24 26.25
CA LYS A 112 -16.65 7.24 27.30
C LYS A 112 -15.33 7.91 27.73
N PHE A 113 -14.24 7.16 27.80
CA PHE A 113 -12.93 7.71 28.12
C PHE A 113 -12.48 8.72 27.05
N SER A 114 -12.74 8.41 25.78
CA SER A 114 -12.30 9.21 24.63
C SER A 114 -13.15 10.46 24.35
N GLU A 115 -14.33 10.61 24.96
CA GLU A 115 -15.24 11.77 24.78
C GLU A 115 -14.57 13.13 25.03
N ASN A 116 -13.58 13.17 25.93
CA ASN A 116 -12.85 14.39 26.28
C ASN A 116 -11.50 14.51 25.54
N THR A 117 -11.31 13.77 24.45
CA THR A 117 -10.06 13.79 23.66
C THR A 117 -10.35 14.10 22.19
N ASP A 118 -9.54 14.95 21.57
CA ASP A 118 -9.55 15.10 20.11
C ASP A 118 -8.84 13.90 19.46
N SER A 119 -9.61 12.86 19.15
CA SER A 119 -9.10 11.60 18.60
C SER A 119 -8.79 11.64 17.09
N SER A 120 -8.86 12.82 16.46
CA SER A 120 -8.75 13.00 15.00
C SER A 120 -7.40 12.59 14.41
N SER A 121 -6.34 12.53 15.22
CA SER A 121 -5.01 12.06 14.80
C SER A 121 -4.95 10.54 14.57
N GLY A 122 -5.82 9.78 15.22
CA GLY A 122 -5.81 8.31 15.21
C GLY A 122 -4.80 7.65 16.17
N SER A 123 -4.05 8.42 16.98
CA SER A 123 -3.04 7.87 17.92
C SER A 123 -3.62 6.89 18.96
N TRP A 124 -4.90 7.05 19.27
CA TRP A 124 -5.63 6.13 20.13
C TRP A 124 -5.67 4.69 19.62
N MET A 125 -5.58 4.48 18.29
CA MET A 125 -5.60 3.15 17.69
C MET A 125 -4.39 2.31 18.12
N ASP A 126 -3.22 2.94 18.29
CA ASP A 126 -2.01 2.25 18.74
C ASP A 126 -2.18 1.77 20.19
N TYR A 127 -2.69 2.64 21.07
CA TYR A 127 -3.03 2.30 22.45
C TYR A 127 -4.04 1.14 22.52
N TYR A 128 -5.14 1.26 21.76
CA TYR A 128 -6.19 0.25 21.75
C TYR A 128 -5.66 -1.08 21.20
N SER A 129 -4.82 -1.07 20.16
CA SER A 129 -4.24 -2.29 19.59
C SER A 129 -3.39 -3.07 20.60
N VAL A 130 -2.59 -2.37 21.41
CA VAL A 130 -1.76 -3.00 22.45
C VAL A 130 -2.62 -3.52 23.61
N LEU A 131 -3.69 -2.82 23.99
CA LEU A 131 -4.66 -3.33 24.97
C LEU A 131 -5.32 -4.63 24.50
N LEU A 132 -5.73 -4.66 23.24
CA LEU A 132 -6.31 -5.83 22.61
C LEU A 132 -5.30 -6.98 22.53
N ASP A 133 -4.02 -6.71 22.24
CA ASP A 133 -2.95 -7.71 22.30
C ASP A 133 -2.84 -8.34 23.70
N ALA A 134 -2.81 -7.51 24.74
CA ALA A 134 -2.75 -7.96 26.13
C ALA A 134 -3.99 -8.81 26.48
N TRP A 135 -5.17 -8.37 26.06
CA TRP A 135 -6.42 -9.08 26.30
C TRP A 135 -6.43 -10.45 25.62
N VAL A 136 -6.16 -10.55 24.31
CA VAL A 136 -6.18 -11.84 23.60
C VAL A 136 -5.14 -12.81 24.17
N LYS A 137 -3.93 -12.33 24.50
CA LYS A 137 -2.90 -13.15 25.15
C LYS A 137 -3.38 -13.70 26.49
N SER A 138 -3.99 -12.85 27.31
CA SER A 138 -4.50 -13.25 28.62
C SER A 138 -5.63 -14.28 28.52
N VAL A 139 -6.54 -14.16 27.54
CA VAL A 139 -7.60 -15.15 27.30
C VAL A 139 -7.01 -16.52 26.95
N VAL A 140 -5.99 -16.56 26.07
CA VAL A 140 -5.36 -17.81 25.63
C VAL A 140 -4.53 -18.45 26.75
N ALA A 141 -3.93 -17.66 27.62
CA ALA A 141 -3.08 -18.12 28.72
C ALA A 141 -3.86 -18.68 29.95
N GLN A 142 -5.20 -18.62 29.96
CA GLN A 142 -6.00 -19.15 31.09
C GLN A 142 -5.85 -20.67 31.26
N LYS A 143 -6.14 -21.20 32.46
CA LYS A 143 -6.00 -22.65 32.74
C LYS A 143 -7.08 -23.51 32.08
N ASN A 144 -8.26 -22.95 31.81
CA ASN A 144 -9.38 -23.59 31.13
C ASN A 144 -9.39 -23.21 29.64
N SER A 145 -8.32 -23.54 28.92
CA SER A 145 -8.12 -23.14 27.52
C SER A 145 -8.56 -24.19 26.52
N ASP A 146 -9.76 -24.77 26.70
CA ASP A 146 -10.33 -25.54 25.59
C ASP A 146 -10.73 -24.59 24.44
N PRO A 147 -10.68 -25.04 23.18
CA PRO A 147 -10.94 -24.16 22.05
C PRO A 147 -12.32 -23.49 22.06
N PHE A 148 -13.33 -24.14 22.64
CA PHE A 148 -14.69 -23.60 22.72
C PHE A 148 -14.79 -22.49 23.76
N PHE A 149 -14.14 -22.64 24.91
CA PHE A 149 -14.08 -21.59 25.93
C PHE A 149 -13.45 -20.30 25.37
N ILE A 150 -12.26 -20.42 24.77
CA ILE A 150 -11.56 -19.28 24.14
C ILE A 150 -12.42 -18.67 23.03
N ALA A 151 -13.00 -19.50 22.17
CA ALA A 151 -13.83 -19.03 21.07
C ALA A 151 -15.04 -18.22 21.56
N ASN A 152 -15.75 -18.66 22.60
CA ASN A 152 -16.87 -17.89 23.15
C ASN A 152 -16.42 -16.52 23.66
N LYS A 153 -15.36 -16.48 24.46
CA LYS A 153 -14.83 -15.21 25.01
C LYS A 153 -14.46 -14.22 23.91
N VAL A 154 -13.73 -14.71 22.90
CA VAL A 154 -13.31 -13.90 21.76
C VAL A 154 -14.51 -13.47 20.90
N PHE A 155 -15.44 -14.39 20.63
CA PHE A 155 -16.64 -14.10 19.86
C PHE A 155 -17.54 -13.06 20.53
N ASP A 156 -17.84 -13.25 21.82
CA ASP A 156 -18.71 -12.35 22.59
C ASP A 156 -18.13 -10.95 22.70
N PHE A 157 -16.80 -10.80 22.72
CA PHE A 157 -16.16 -9.50 22.65
C PHE A 157 -16.23 -8.90 21.23
N VAL A 158 -15.75 -9.63 20.22
CA VAL A 158 -15.59 -9.11 18.85
C VAL A 158 -16.94 -8.81 18.17
N VAL A 159 -18.00 -9.55 18.50
CA VAL A 159 -19.32 -9.40 17.84
C VAL A 159 -19.97 -8.04 18.11
N ASP A 160 -19.64 -7.42 19.25
CA ASP A 160 -20.17 -6.15 19.72
C ASP A 160 -19.13 -5.01 19.66
N GLU A 161 -17.92 -5.30 19.21
CA GLU A 161 -16.80 -4.36 19.15
C GLU A 161 -16.87 -3.48 17.88
N PRO A 162 -17.12 -2.16 17.99
CA PRO A 162 -17.29 -1.29 16.82
C PRO A 162 -15.99 -1.02 16.04
N TYR A 163 -14.82 -1.14 16.67
CA TYR A 163 -13.56 -0.73 16.06
C TYR A 163 -12.92 -1.82 15.19
N PHE A 164 -13.28 -3.08 15.38
CA PHE A 164 -12.64 -4.21 14.69
C PHE A 164 -13.66 -5.17 14.10
N GLY A 165 -13.52 -5.47 12.81
CA GLY A 165 -14.19 -6.60 12.17
C GLY A 165 -13.37 -7.90 12.28
N VAL A 166 -13.85 -8.96 11.63
CA VAL A 166 -13.18 -10.28 11.55
C VAL A 166 -11.73 -10.24 11.03
N GLU A 167 -11.34 -9.16 10.37
CA GLU A 167 -9.96 -8.89 9.94
C GLU A 167 -8.95 -8.96 11.10
N ILE A 168 -9.39 -8.66 12.32
CA ILE A 168 -8.61 -8.82 13.55
C ILE A 168 -8.00 -10.22 13.70
N PHE A 169 -8.69 -11.26 13.22
CA PHE A 169 -8.23 -12.64 13.34
C PHE A 169 -7.00 -12.93 12.48
N LYS A 170 -6.71 -12.11 11.45
CA LYS A 170 -5.46 -12.21 10.69
C LYS A 170 -4.23 -11.99 11.59
N LYS A 171 -4.30 -11.01 12.50
CA LYS A 171 -3.24 -10.70 13.47
C LYS A 171 -3.05 -11.84 14.48
N TYR A 172 -4.16 -12.40 14.98
CA TYR A 172 -4.14 -13.38 16.07
C TYR A 172 -4.23 -14.84 15.61
N ARG A 173 -4.09 -15.12 14.31
CA ARG A 173 -4.27 -16.46 13.75
C ARG A 173 -3.41 -17.53 14.44
N THR A 174 -2.14 -17.22 14.67
CA THR A 174 -1.19 -18.12 15.32
C THR A 174 -1.52 -18.33 16.79
N LEU A 175 -1.91 -17.26 17.48
CA LEU A 175 -2.22 -17.27 18.91
C LEU A 175 -3.52 -18.02 19.22
N LEU A 176 -4.58 -17.80 18.43
CA LEU A 176 -5.88 -18.44 18.63
C LEU A 176 -5.89 -19.89 18.13
N SER A 177 -5.00 -20.27 17.21
CA SER A 177 -5.03 -21.56 16.49
C SER A 177 -6.23 -21.74 15.56
N THR A 178 -6.09 -22.66 14.60
CA THR A 178 -7.16 -23.04 13.67
C THR A 178 -8.40 -23.59 14.37
N GLY A 179 -8.24 -24.28 15.50
CA GLY A 179 -9.36 -24.90 16.24
C GLY A 179 -10.34 -23.86 16.79
N VAL A 180 -9.81 -22.84 17.48
CA VAL A 180 -10.62 -21.74 18.02
C VAL A 180 -11.29 -20.96 16.89
N LEU A 181 -10.53 -20.60 15.85
CA LEU A 181 -11.07 -19.85 14.71
C LEU A 181 -12.19 -20.63 13.99
N ARG A 182 -12.07 -21.96 13.89
CA ARG A 182 -13.14 -22.82 13.36
C ARG A 182 -14.40 -22.72 14.22
N THR A 183 -14.27 -22.74 15.54
CA THR A 183 -15.40 -22.58 16.46
C THR A 183 -16.04 -21.19 16.34
N ILE A 184 -15.24 -20.12 16.27
CA ILE A 184 -15.72 -18.75 16.05
C ILE A 184 -16.48 -18.64 14.72
N ARG A 185 -15.95 -19.23 13.64
CA ARG A 185 -16.66 -19.31 12.35
C ARG A 185 -18.03 -19.97 12.51
N ASP A 186 -18.09 -21.12 13.17
CA ASP A 186 -19.35 -21.86 13.37
C ASP A 186 -20.36 -21.03 14.16
N MET A 187 -19.91 -20.24 15.15
CA MET A 187 -20.75 -19.29 15.89
C MET A 187 -21.31 -18.19 14.98
N PHE A 188 -20.49 -17.56 14.14
CA PHE A 188 -20.96 -16.59 13.14
C PHE A 188 -21.99 -17.21 12.18
N TYR A 189 -21.73 -18.42 11.69
CA TYR A 189 -22.64 -19.13 10.79
C TYR A 189 -23.98 -19.44 11.47
N GLN A 190 -23.98 -19.92 12.71
CA GLN A 190 -25.19 -20.16 13.51
C GLN A 190 -25.99 -18.88 13.77
N LYS A 191 -25.32 -17.74 13.94
CA LYS A 191 -25.94 -16.42 14.11
C LYS A 191 -26.41 -15.79 12.78
N LYS A 192 -26.39 -16.55 11.67
CA LYS A 192 -26.77 -16.10 10.32
C LYS A 192 -25.94 -14.89 9.85
N ARG A 193 -24.66 -14.90 10.18
CA ARG A 193 -23.64 -13.96 9.69
C ARG A 193 -22.69 -14.69 8.72
N PRO A 194 -23.15 -15.02 7.50
CA PRO A 194 -22.39 -15.86 6.57
C PRO A 194 -21.14 -15.17 6.03
N ARG A 195 -21.14 -13.84 5.93
CA ARG A 195 -19.97 -13.07 5.47
C ARG A 195 -18.77 -13.32 6.38
N GLU A 196 -18.94 -13.08 7.67
CA GLU A 196 -17.93 -13.27 8.70
C GLU A 196 -17.45 -14.73 8.77
N ALA A 197 -18.38 -15.68 8.63
CA ALA A 197 -18.04 -17.09 8.56
C ALA A 197 -17.19 -17.41 7.32
N LEU A 198 -17.49 -16.85 6.15
CA LEU A 198 -16.69 -17.02 4.94
C LEU A 198 -15.30 -16.38 5.08
N ASP A 199 -15.22 -15.16 5.61
CA ASP A 199 -13.95 -14.45 5.83
C ASP A 199 -13.02 -15.26 6.75
N ILE A 200 -13.55 -15.80 7.85
CA ILE A 200 -12.78 -16.68 8.74
C ILE A 200 -12.42 -17.99 8.02
N SER A 201 -13.32 -18.58 7.24
CA SER A 201 -13.06 -19.82 6.49
C SER A 201 -11.91 -19.66 5.49
N ILE A 202 -11.86 -18.53 4.79
CA ILE A 202 -10.74 -18.16 3.91
C ILE A 202 -9.45 -18.04 4.73
N LEU A 203 -9.50 -17.33 5.87
CA LEU A 203 -8.35 -17.16 6.75
C LEU A 203 -7.78 -18.49 7.24
N ILE A 204 -8.64 -19.44 7.65
CA ILE A 204 -8.21 -20.76 8.13
C ILE A 204 -8.04 -21.79 7.01
N ARG A 205 -8.30 -21.42 5.75
CA ARG A 205 -8.24 -22.28 4.56
C ARG A 205 -9.13 -23.53 4.68
N ASP A 206 -10.33 -23.39 5.26
CA ASP A 206 -11.28 -24.50 5.40
C ASP A 206 -12.10 -24.68 4.13
N ILE A 207 -11.52 -25.41 3.16
CA ILE A 207 -12.14 -25.62 1.84
C ILE A 207 -13.43 -26.42 1.94
N ASP A 208 -13.54 -27.37 2.87
CA ASP A 208 -14.76 -28.18 3.02
C ASP A 208 -15.95 -27.30 3.39
N PHE A 209 -15.75 -26.37 4.34
CA PHE A 209 -16.77 -25.38 4.68
C PHE A 209 -17.10 -24.48 3.47
N LEU A 210 -16.09 -23.96 2.77
CA LEU A 210 -16.30 -23.10 1.60
C LEU A 210 -17.07 -23.81 0.49
N THR A 211 -16.78 -25.09 0.25
CA THR A 211 -17.50 -25.94 -0.71
C THR A 211 -18.98 -26.04 -0.34
N ILE A 212 -19.28 -26.36 0.91
CA ILE A 212 -20.65 -26.49 1.42
C ILE A 212 -21.39 -25.14 1.32
N ALA A 213 -20.73 -24.05 1.71
CA ALA A 213 -21.31 -22.70 1.66
C ALA A 213 -21.60 -22.26 0.21
N PHE A 214 -20.69 -22.56 -0.73
CA PHE A 214 -20.90 -22.29 -2.15
C PHE A 214 -22.09 -23.08 -2.70
N GLN A 215 -22.19 -24.37 -2.41
CA GLN A 215 -23.31 -25.22 -2.86
C GLN A 215 -24.68 -24.76 -2.32
N LYS A 216 -24.70 -24.16 -1.12
CA LYS A 216 -25.91 -23.58 -0.53
C LYS A 216 -26.26 -22.19 -1.08
N GLY A 217 -25.37 -21.57 -1.84
CA GLY A 217 -25.53 -20.19 -2.32
C GLY A 217 -25.29 -19.15 -1.22
N ASP A 218 -24.51 -19.46 -0.19
CA ASP A 218 -24.25 -18.57 0.95
C ASP A 218 -23.24 -17.44 0.61
N PHE A 219 -22.58 -17.51 -0.54
CA PHE A 219 -21.62 -16.51 -1.00
C PHE A 219 -22.32 -15.20 -1.39
N CYS A 220 -22.08 -14.15 -0.62
CA CYS A 220 -22.80 -12.87 -0.74
C CYS A 220 -22.01 -11.78 -1.48
N HIS A 221 -20.68 -11.87 -1.49
CA HIS A 221 -19.78 -10.95 -2.16
C HIS A 221 -18.85 -11.68 -3.12
N SER A 222 -18.29 -10.91 -4.02
CA SER A 222 -17.51 -11.42 -5.13
C SER A 222 -16.08 -11.80 -4.76
N GLU A 223 -15.57 -11.07 -3.78
CA GLU A 223 -14.31 -11.27 -3.13
C GLU A 223 -14.25 -12.68 -2.53
N HIS A 224 -15.37 -13.20 -1.99
CA HIS A 224 -15.45 -14.58 -1.50
C HIS A 224 -15.24 -15.63 -2.59
N TYR A 225 -15.80 -15.42 -3.79
CA TYR A 225 -15.54 -16.31 -4.92
C TYR A 225 -14.08 -16.24 -5.36
N PHE A 226 -13.50 -15.04 -5.39
CA PHE A 226 -12.11 -14.82 -5.79
C PHE A 226 -11.12 -15.42 -4.81
N ASP A 227 -11.32 -15.21 -3.52
CA ASP A 227 -10.48 -15.79 -2.48
C ASP A 227 -10.63 -17.30 -2.42
N TYR A 228 -11.84 -17.82 -2.63
CA TYR A 228 -12.05 -19.26 -2.73
C TYR A 228 -11.36 -19.85 -3.97
N ALA A 229 -11.46 -19.21 -5.13
CA ALA A 229 -10.76 -19.62 -6.35
C ALA A 229 -9.24 -19.63 -6.16
N ARG A 230 -8.67 -18.61 -5.50
CA ARG A 230 -7.23 -18.57 -5.16
C ARG A 230 -6.83 -19.75 -4.29
N LEU A 231 -7.62 -20.06 -3.26
CA LEU A 231 -7.36 -21.21 -2.39
C LEU A 231 -7.40 -22.53 -3.16
N LEU A 232 -8.38 -22.71 -4.04
CA LEU A 232 -8.47 -23.91 -4.89
C LEU A 232 -7.24 -24.06 -5.80
N ILE A 233 -6.79 -22.97 -6.44
CA ILE A 233 -5.58 -22.98 -7.26
C ILE A 233 -4.35 -23.35 -6.42
N GLU A 234 -4.18 -22.74 -5.24
CA GLU A 234 -3.05 -23.00 -4.34
C GLU A 234 -3.01 -24.46 -3.84
N GLU A 235 -4.17 -25.09 -3.67
CA GLU A 235 -4.31 -26.47 -3.20
C GLU A 235 -4.36 -27.49 -4.35
N ILE A 236 -3.95 -27.10 -5.57
CA ILE A 236 -3.85 -27.96 -6.76
C ILE A 236 -5.23 -28.51 -7.18
N ARG A 237 -6.30 -27.73 -6.95
CA ARG A 237 -7.69 -28.01 -7.35
C ARG A 237 -8.14 -27.00 -8.41
N ALA A 238 -7.30 -26.83 -9.43
CA ALA A 238 -7.47 -25.80 -10.45
C ALA A 238 -8.71 -26.05 -11.34
N ASP A 239 -9.07 -27.31 -11.57
CA ASP A 239 -10.31 -27.72 -12.23
C ASP A 239 -11.55 -27.18 -11.51
N GLU A 240 -11.62 -27.33 -10.18
CA GLU A 240 -12.71 -26.80 -9.36
C GLU A 240 -12.73 -25.27 -9.35
N ALA A 241 -11.56 -24.62 -9.39
CA ALA A 241 -11.46 -23.17 -9.52
C ALA A 241 -12.04 -22.68 -10.86
N VAL A 242 -11.79 -23.40 -11.96
CA VAL A 242 -12.39 -23.12 -13.27
C VAL A 242 -13.91 -23.26 -13.20
N GLU A 243 -14.43 -24.34 -12.63
CA GLU A 243 -15.88 -24.54 -12.49
C GLU A 243 -16.54 -23.43 -11.67
N LEU A 244 -15.95 -23.07 -10.52
CA LEU A 244 -16.40 -21.98 -9.67
C LEU A 244 -16.48 -20.66 -10.44
N LEU A 245 -15.41 -20.28 -11.15
CA LEU A 245 -15.34 -19.01 -11.87
C LEU A 245 -16.30 -18.97 -13.06
N LEU A 246 -16.48 -20.07 -13.80
CA LEU A 246 -17.46 -20.17 -14.88
C LEU A 246 -18.91 -20.16 -14.35
N SER A 247 -19.15 -20.66 -13.13
CA SER A 247 -20.47 -20.58 -12.51
C SER A 247 -20.91 -19.13 -12.25
N MET A 248 -19.94 -18.26 -11.90
CA MET A 248 -20.21 -16.82 -11.71
C MET A 248 -20.67 -16.14 -13.00
N GLU A 249 -20.11 -16.55 -14.15
CA GLU A 249 -20.51 -16.01 -15.45
C GLU A 249 -21.96 -16.38 -15.81
N LYS A 250 -22.42 -17.59 -15.43
CA LYS A 250 -23.79 -18.06 -15.70
C LYS A 250 -24.85 -17.42 -14.80
N GLN A 251 -24.48 -16.97 -13.61
CA GLN A 251 -25.39 -16.35 -12.63
C GLN A 251 -25.60 -14.85 -12.88
N SER A 252 -25.22 -14.33 -14.05
CA SER A 252 -25.09 -12.90 -14.37
C SER A 252 -26.41 -12.13 -14.51
N ASP A 253 -27.33 -12.25 -13.56
CA ASP A 253 -28.35 -11.22 -13.34
C ASP A 253 -27.92 -10.34 -12.15
N LYS A 254 -27.28 -9.22 -12.47
CA LYS A 254 -26.92 -8.09 -11.59
C LYS A 254 -25.90 -8.38 -10.47
N ARG A 255 -24.61 -8.40 -10.83
CA ARG A 255 -23.47 -7.87 -10.03
C ARG A 255 -22.20 -8.08 -10.86
N TYR A 256 -21.85 -7.11 -11.71
CA TYR A 256 -20.55 -7.13 -12.40
C TYR A 256 -19.46 -6.67 -11.43
N VAL A 257 -18.94 -7.69 -10.77
CA VAL A 257 -17.69 -7.82 -10.03
C VAL A 257 -16.51 -7.48 -10.95
N ASP A 258 -15.41 -6.98 -10.41
CA ASP A 258 -14.16 -6.72 -11.13
C ASP A 258 -13.78 -7.79 -12.17
N LYS A 259 -14.16 -7.54 -13.43
CA LYS A 259 -13.91 -8.44 -14.57
C LYS A 259 -12.42 -8.68 -14.82
N THR A 260 -11.54 -7.78 -14.35
CA THR A 260 -10.09 -7.94 -14.50
C THR A 260 -9.59 -9.02 -13.57
N THR A 261 -9.96 -8.94 -12.29
CA THR A 261 -9.64 -9.98 -11.31
C THR A 261 -10.26 -11.32 -11.71
N TRP A 262 -11.50 -11.34 -12.21
CA TRP A 262 -12.11 -12.58 -12.70
C TRP A 262 -11.34 -13.20 -13.87
N ASN A 263 -11.03 -12.40 -14.91
CA ASN A 263 -10.25 -12.88 -16.06
C ASN A 263 -8.88 -13.41 -15.62
N GLU A 264 -8.18 -12.67 -14.76
CA GLU A 264 -6.87 -13.04 -14.24
C GLU A 264 -6.90 -14.38 -13.49
N LEU A 265 -7.89 -14.58 -12.61
CA LEU A 265 -8.06 -15.84 -11.88
C LEU A 265 -8.46 -17.00 -12.81
N LEU A 266 -9.37 -16.77 -13.76
CA LEU A 266 -9.80 -17.82 -14.68
C LEU A 266 -8.66 -18.28 -15.57
N ILE A 267 -7.92 -17.35 -16.16
CA ILE A 267 -6.77 -17.67 -17.00
C ILE A 267 -5.70 -18.41 -16.17
N THR A 268 -5.45 -17.96 -14.93
CA THR A 268 -4.52 -18.65 -14.03
C THR A 268 -4.98 -20.08 -13.74
N ALA A 269 -6.25 -20.28 -13.39
CA ALA A 269 -6.80 -21.61 -13.14
C ALA A 269 -6.71 -22.52 -14.38
N LEU A 270 -7.02 -22.01 -15.57
CA LEU A 270 -6.89 -22.77 -16.83
C LEU A 270 -5.44 -23.20 -17.11
N ILE A 271 -4.45 -22.35 -16.79
CA ILE A 271 -3.02 -22.70 -16.94
C ILE A 271 -2.64 -23.83 -15.99
N GLU A 272 -3.02 -23.73 -14.71
CA GLU A 272 -2.69 -24.73 -13.69
C GLU A 272 -3.42 -26.06 -13.92
N ASP A 273 -4.65 -26.02 -14.47
CA ASP A 273 -5.42 -27.19 -14.92
C ASP A 273 -4.87 -27.80 -16.24
N GLY A 274 -3.88 -27.14 -16.86
CA GLY A 274 -3.25 -27.60 -18.10
C GLY A 274 -4.03 -27.31 -19.39
N LYS A 275 -5.13 -26.56 -19.32
CA LYS A 275 -5.95 -26.09 -20.45
C LYS A 275 -5.33 -24.85 -21.13
N ASN A 276 -4.08 -24.99 -21.57
CA ASN A 276 -3.29 -23.84 -22.07
C ASN A 276 -3.87 -23.16 -23.31
N GLU A 277 -4.50 -23.91 -24.23
CA GLU A 277 -5.11 -23.31 -25.42
C GLU A 277 -6.26 -22.37 -25.06
N GLU A 278 -7.13 -22.80 -24.15
CA GLU A 278 -8.23 -21.99 -23.65
C GLU A 278 -7.70 -20.78 -22.85
N ALA A 279 -6.66 -20.98 -22.03
CA ALA A 279 -6.01 -19.90 -21.32
C ALA A 279 -5.45 -18.83 -22.27
N LYS A 280 -4.84 -19.25 -23.39
CA LYS A 280 -4.31 -18.35 -24.42
C LYS A 280 -5.42 -17.53 -25.08
N GLU A 281 -6.50 -18.17 -25.49
CA GLU A 281 -7.67 -17.50 -26.08
C GLU A 281 -8.25 -16.46 -25.10
N LYS A 282 -8.51 -16.86 -23.85
CA LYS A 282 -9.03 -15.96 -22.81
C LYS A 282 -8.07 -14.81 -22.48
N ALA A 283 -6.76 -15.04 -22.52
CA ALA A 283 -5.78 -13.99 -22.31
C ALA A 283 -5.78 -12.96 -23.45
N ILE A 284 -5.90 -13.40 -24.71
CA ILE A 284 -6.05 -12.49 -25.86
C ILE A 284 -7.35 -11.69 -25.76
N ASP A 285 -8.47 -12.32 -25.41
CA ASP A 285 -9.75 -11.65 -25.22
C ASP A 285 -9.69 -10.58 -24.12
N ALA A 286 -9.14 -10.95 -22.95
CA ALA A 286 -8.99 -10.04 -21.83
C ALA A 286 -8.07 -8.86 -22.17
N PHE A 287 -6.96 -9.13 -22.86
CA PHE A 287 -6.06 -8.10 -23.35
C PHE A 287 -6.75 -7.18 -24.37
N SER A 288 -7.55 -7.73 -25.28
CA SER A 288 -8.28 -6.97 -26.30
C SER A 288 -9.32 -6.00 -25.72
N LEU A 289 -9.68 -6.14 -24.44
CA LEU A 289 -10.59 -5.22 -23.76
C LEU A 289 -9.87 -4.07 -23.05
N ARG A 290 -8.70 -4.31 -22.43
CA ARG A 290 -8.04 -3.34 -21.54
C ARG A 290 -6.57 -3.02 -21.87
N CYS A 291 -5.93 -3.86 -22.70
CA CYS A 291 -4.50 -3.85 -23.02
C CYS A 291 -3.59 -3.86 -21.78
N GLU A 292 -4.00 -4.58 -20.73
CA GLU A 292 -3.21 -4.70 -19.50
C GLU A 292 -2.15 -5.80 -19.65
N THR A 293 -0.90 -5.45 -19.32
CA THR A 293 0.27 -6.34 -19.46
C THR A 293 0.14 -7.65 -18.68
N ARG A 294 -0.66 -7.68 -17.60
CA ARG A 294 -0.93 -8.92 -16.85
C ARG A 294 -1.47 -10.05 -17.73
N PHE A 295 -2.31 -9.74 -18.71
CA PHE A 295 -2.90 -10.75 -19.59
C PHE A 295 -1.88 -11.27 -20.62
N TYR A 296 -0.97 -10.42 -21.10
CA TYR A 296 0.16 -10.87 -21.91
C TYR A 296 1.11 -11.79 -21.12
N ARG A 297 1.36 -11.48 -19.83
CA ARG A 297 2.16 -12.35 -18.95
C ARG A 297 1.51 -13.71 -18.71
N LEU A 298 0.18 -13.75 -18.58
CA LEU A 298 -0.55 -15.01 -18.46
C LEU A 298 -0.55 -15.80 -19.78
N TYR A 299 -0.73 -15.12 -20.92
CA TYR A 299 -0.60 -15.74 -22.24
C TYR A 299 0.77 -16.41 -22.43
N THR A 300 1.85 -15.68 -22.14
CA THR A 300 3.22 -16.20 -22.25
C THR A 300 3.48 -17.37 -21.30
N LYS A 301 2.91 -17.34 -20.08
CA LYS A 301 2.94 -18.49 -19.15
C LYS A 301 2.24 -19.73 -19.75
N ALA A 302 1.12 -19.54 -20.44
CA ALA A 302 0.37 -20.63 -21.07
C ALA A 302 1.13 -21.26 -22.28
N CYS A 303 1.97 -20.49 -22.97
CA CYS A 303 2.71 -20.99 -24.14
C CYS A 303 3.75 -22.08 -23.83
N ARG A 304 4.23 -22.20 -22.57
CA ARG A 304 5.27 -23.14 -22.08
C ARG A 304 6.65 -23.04 -22.74
N GLU A 305 6.75 -22.56 -23.98
CA GLU A 305 7.99 -22.25 -24.71
C GLU A 305 8.05 -20.75 -25.07
N GLU A 306 9.25 -20.20 -25.22
CA GLU A 306 9.47 -18.83 -25.72
C GLU A 306 9.01 -18.72 -27.18
N SER A 307 7.75 -18.37 -27.38
CA SER A 307 7.22 -17.94 -28.67
C SER A 307 6.94 -16.44 -28.59
N ASP A 308 7.68 -15.66 -29.38
CA ASP A 308 7.55 -14.21 -29.40
C ASP A 308 6.26 -13.79 -30.14
N ASN A 309 5.14 -13.77 -29.41
CA ASN A 309 3.84 -13.31 -29.88
C ASN A 309 3.63 -11.80 -29.63
N ILE A 310 4.68 -11.07 -29.27
CA ILE A 310 4.59 -9.65 -28.92
C ILE A 310 3.94 -8.82 -30.02
N GLN A 311 4.21 -9.15 -31.29
CA GLN A 311 3.70 -8.41 -32.44
C GLN A 311 2.17 -8.48 -32.54
N HIS A 312 1.57 -9.62 -32.18
CA HIS A 312 0.12 -9.75 -32.17
C HIS A 312 -0.52 -8.85 -31.10
N PHE A 313 0.03 -8.86 -29.89
CA PHE A 313 -0.44 -8.01 -28.79
C PHE A 313 -0.20 -6.52 -29.06
N LEU A 314 0.93 -6.17 -29.67
CA LEU A 314 1.22 -4.81 -30.11
C LEU A 314 0.23 -4.34 -31.18
N SER A 315 -0.17 -5.20 -32.12
CA SER A 315 -1.23 -4.88 -33.10
C SER A 315 -2.54 -4.57 -32.41
N ILE A 316 -2.97 -5.43 -31.48
CA ILE A 316 -4.20 -5.22 -30.70
C ILE A 316 -4.14 -3.90 -29.93
N ALA A 317 -3.03 -3.62 -29.25
CA ALA A 317 -2.85 -2.38 -28.50
C ALA A 317 -2.89 -1.15 -29.42
N ASN A 318 -2.25 -1.22 -30.60
CA ASN A 318 -2.24 -0.15 -31.59
C ASN A 318 -3.64 0.12 -32.17
N GLU A 319 -4.44 -0.92 -32.43
CA GLU A 319 -5.83 -0.78 -32.86
C GLU A 319 -6.72 -0.07 -31.82
N LYS A 320 -6.40 -0.22 -30.52
CA LYS A 320 -7.12 0.47 -29.44
C LYS A 320 -6.70 1.92 -29.24
N GLY A 321 -5.46 2.25 -29.57
CA GLY A 321 -4.94 3.60 -29.43
C GLY A 321 -3.43 3.60 -29.23
N LEU A 322 -2.80 4.68 -29.71
CA LEU A 322 -1.35 4.85 -29.58
C LEU A 322 -0.91 4.93 -28.12
N GLU A 323 -1.74 5.48 -27.23
CA GLU A 323 -1.51 5.52 -25.80
C GLU A 323 -1.48 4.12 -25.18
N ARG A 324 -2.32 3.20 -25.67
CA ARG A 324 -2.35 1.79 -25.22
C ARG A 324 -1.12 1.06 -25.72
N TYR A 325 -0.75 1.28 -26.98
CA TYR A 325 0.49 0.75 -27.54
C TYR A 325 1.71 1.21 -26.72
N ILE A 326 1.84 2.51 -26.46
CA ILE A 326 2.97 3.06 -25.70
C ILE A 326 3.00 2.52 -24.27
N ALA A 327 1.85 2.45 -23.60
CA ALA A 327 1.77 1.91 -22.24
C ALA A 327 2.20 0.44 -22.19
N PHE A 328 1.63 -0.39 -23.06
CA PHE A 328 1.96 -1.82 -23.14
C PHE A 328 3.43 -2.06 -23.52
N ALA A 329 3.93 -1.40 -24.56
CA ALA A 329 5.32 -1.50 -24.98
C ALA A 329 6.29 -1.03 -23.89
N SER A 330 5.90 -0.05 -23.08
CA SER A 330 6.70 0.42 -21.94
C SER A 330 6.74 -0.62 -20.82
N ASP A 331 5.63 -1.30 -20.53
CA ASP A 331 5.55 -2.31 -19.46
C ASP A 331 6.34 -3.60 -19.79
N ILE A 332 6.56 -3.87 -21.08
CA ILE A 332 7.38 -4.99 -21.58
C ILE A 332 8.78 -4.52 -22.03
N GLU A 333 9.16 -3.28 -21.69
CA GLU A 333 10.49 -2.70 -21.89
C GLU A 333 10.98 -2.65 -23.36
N ARG A 334 10.06 -2.61 -24.33
CA ARG A 334 10.37 -2.46 -25.76
C ARG A 334 10.50 -1.00 -26.16
N PHE A 335 11.50 -0.34 -25.59
CA PHE A 335 11.78 1.08 -25.83
C PHE A 335 12.18 1.40 -27.27
N ASP A 336 12.75 0.41 -27.98
CA ASP A 336 13.04 0.47 -29.41
C ASP A 336 11.77 0.72 -30.22
N LEU A 337 10.71 -0.06 -29.95
CA LEU A 337 9.44 0.04 -30.64
C LEU A 337 8.69 1.34 -30.30
N ILE A 338 8.77 1.77 -29.04
CA ILE A 338 8.21 3.06 -28.63
C ILE A 338 8.92 4.22 -29.36
N ALA A 339 10.24 4.15 -29.46
CA ALA A 339 11.02 5.19 -30.13
C ALA A 339 10.67 5.28 -31.61
N GLU A 340 10.63 4.15 -32.32
CA GLU A 340 10.22 4.08 -33.72
C GLU A 340 8.81 4.67 -33.89
N CYS A 341 7.86 4.20 -33.07
CA CYS A 341 6.48 4.66 -33.05
C CYS A 341 6.35 6.19 -32.86
N ILE A 342 7.05 6.76 -31.88
CA ILE A 342 7.04 8.21 -31.61
C ILE A 342 7.62 9.00 -32.78
N THR A 343 8.74 8.52 -33.35
CA THR A 343 9.44 9.25 -34.43
C THR A 343 8.74 9.15 -35.78
N ALA A 344 8.04 8.05 -36.05
CA ALA A 344 7.26 7.86 -37.28
C ALA A 344 5.89 8.55 -37.24
N THR A 345 5.38 8.90 -36.05
CA THR A 345 4.05 9.50 -35.89
C THR A 345 4.10 11.02 -36.08
N ALA A 346 3.22 11.54 -36.93
CA ALA A 346 3.06 12.99 -37.12
C ALA A 346 2.74 13.70 -35.79
N LYS A 347 3.28 14.91 -35.59
CA LYS A 347 3.22 15.64 -34.33
C LYS A 347 1.80 15.79 -33.78
N GLU A 348 0.85 16.14 -34.65
CA GLU A 348 -0.55 16.38 -34.27
C GLU A 348 -1.20 15.10 -33.74
N LYS A 349 -1.07 14.00 -34.47
CA LYS A 349 -1.59 12.68 -34.06
C LYS A 349 -0.93 12.20 -32.77
N LEU A 350 0.37 12.40 -32.63
CA LEU A 350 1.10 12.05 -31.41
C LEU A 350 0.57 12.86 -30.21
N ALA A 351 0.38 14.17 -30.38
CA ALA A 351 -0.14 15.03 -29.32
C ALA A 351 -1.54 14.62 -28.87
N ASP A 352 -2.43 14.31 -29.82
CA ASP A 352 -3.80 13.85 -29.52
C ASP A 352 -3.80 12.57 -28.66
N SER A 353 -2.93 11.62 -28.98
CA SER A 353 -2.83 10.38 -28.20
C SER A 353 -2.18 10.56 -26.83
N LEU A 354 -1.12 11.37 -26.73
CA LEU A 354 -0.38 11.56 -25.49
C LEU A 354 -1.21 12.27 -24.40
N VAL A 355 -2.26 13.01 -24.75
CA VAL A 355 -3.20 13.64 -23.79
C VAL A 355 -3.89 12.60 -22.90
N HIS A 356 -4.01 11.35 -23.35
CA HIS A 356 -4.60 10.26 -22.56
C HIS A 356 -3.62 9.62 -21.56
N LEU A 357 -2.34 10.01 -21.59
CA LEU A 357 -1.31 9.55 -20.65
C LEU A 357 -1.05 10.61 -19.56
N THR A 358 -0.67 10.16 -18.37
CA THR A 358 -0.32 11.10 -17.29
C THR A 358 1.00 11.79 -17.58
N ASN A 359 1.10 13.08 -17.24
CA ASN A 359 2.34 13.84 -17.42
C ASN A 359 3.51 13.27 -16.59
N SER A 360 3.26 12.58 -15.49
CA SER A 360 4.31 11.85 -14.74
C SER A 360 4.84 10.66 -15.55
N PHE A 361 3.96 9.85 -16.13
CA PHE A 361 4.33 8.73 -16.99
C PHE A 361 5.20 9.18 -18.18
N ILE A 362 4.77 10.22 -18.91
CA ILE A 362 5.52 10.75 -20.08
C ILE A 362 6.92 11.23 -19.68
N ARG A 363 7.07 11.88 -18.51
CA ARG A 363 8.39 12.32 -18.01
C ARG A 363 9.30 11.14 -17.69
N THR A 364 8.76 10.10 -17.06
CA THR A 364 9.50 8.87 -16.77
C THR A 364 9.93 8.20 -18.07
N LEU A 365 8.98 7.96 -18.98
CA LEU A 365 9.23 7.36 -20.29
C LEU A 365 10.28 8.12 -21.09
N SER A 366 10.18 9.45 -21.18
CA SER A 366 11.17 10.30 -21.84
C SER A 366 12.58 10.12 -21.27
N SER A 367 12.71 10.04 -19.93
CA SER A 367 14.00 9.84 -19.29
C SER A 367 14.56 8.45 -19.56
N THR A 368 13.69 7.43 -19.58
CA THR A 368 14.05 6.04 -19.88
C THR A 368 14.49 5.89 -21.32
N LEU A 369 13.76 6.46 -22.28
CA LEU A 369 14.12 6.48 -23.71
C LEU A 369 15.50 7.11 -23.93
N TYR A 370 15.77 8.25 -23.29
CA TYR A 370 17.08 8.90 -23.40
C TYR A 370 18.21 8.01 -22.87
N LYS A 371 18.01 7.34 -21.72
CA LYS A 371 18.99 6.40 -21.15
C LYS A 371 19.29 5.22 -22.08
N HIS A 372 18.31 4.77 -22.86
CA HIS A 372 18.46 3.69 -23.84
C HIS A 372 18.91 4.18 -25.23
N GLY A 373 19.34 5.44 -25.36
CA GLY A 373 19.89 5.98 -26.62
C GLY A 373 18.86 6.55 -27.59
N HIS A 374 17.57 6.55 -27.24
CA HIS A 374 16.49 7.08 -28.08
C HIS A 374 16.26 8.58 -27.85
N ALA A 375 17.31 9.39 -28.07
CA ALA A 375 17.34 10.80 -27.73
C ALA A 375 16.30 11.65 -28.49
N LEU A 376 16.00 11.33 -29.75
CA LEU A 376 14.99 12.04 -30.54
C LEU A 376 13.59 11.87 -29.95
N ALA A 377 13.15 10.62 -29.73
CA ALA A 377 11.86 10.31 -29.12
C ALA A 377 11.73 10.95 -27.72
N ALA A 378 12.79 10.84 -26.90
CA ALA A 378 12.84 11.46 -25.58
C ALA A 378 12.67 12.99 -25.64
N THR A 379 13.26 13.65 -26.63
CA THR A 379 13.15 15.10 -26.86
C THR A 379 11.73 15.48 -27.27
N LEU A 380 11.13 14.74 -28.20
CA LEU A 380 9.76 14.99 -28.67
C LEU A 380 8.74 14.91 -27.52
N LEU A 381 8.85 13.90 -26.64
CA LEU A 381 8.00 13.79 -25.45
C LEU A 381 8.16 14.98 -24.49
N ARG A 382 9.37 15.50 -24.30
CA ARG A 382 9.58 16.71 -23.47
C ARG A 382 8.98 17.95 -24.12
N ARG A 383 9.08 18.09 -25.44
CA ARG A 383 8.45 19.20 -26.17
C ARG A 383 6.93 19.14 -26.09
N PHE A 384 6.34 17.95 -26.17
CA PHE A 384 4.92 17.75 -25.91
C PHE A 384 4.52 18.27 -24.53
N LEU A 385 5.23 17.87 -23.46
CA LEU A 385 4.94 18.31 -22.09
C LEU A 385 5.04 19.83 -21.91
N VAL A 386 6.02 20.46 -22.58
CA VAL A 386 6.15 21.92 -22.59
C VAL A 386 4.93 22.57 -23.23
N GLU A 387 4.55 22.11 -24.42
CA GLU A 387 3.43 22.67 -25.18
C GLU A 387 2.09 22.45 -24.46
N ASP A 388 1.86 21.26 -23.90
CA ASP A 388 0.68 20.94 -23.09
C ASP A 388 0.56 21.89 -21.88
N ALA A 389 1.62 22.02 -21.09
CA ALA A 389 1.63 22.90 -19.91
C ALA A 389 1.39 24.39 -20.28
N ILE A 390 1.91 24.83 -21.42
CA ILE A 390 1.71 26.20 -21.92
C ILE A 390 0.27 26.40 -22.41
N ASN A 391 -0.28 25.43 -23.14
CA ASN A 391 -1.61 25.50 -23.74
C ASN A 391 -2.73 25.48 -22.69
N GLN A 392 -2.55 24.78 -21.56
CA GLN A 392 -3.48 24.80 -20.44
C GLN A 392 -3.66 26.20 -19.80
N ALA A 393 -2.81 27.17 -20.13
CA ALA A 393 -2.90 28.57 -19.72
C ALA A 393 -2.98 28.82 -18.20
N LYS A 394 -2.49 27.87 -17.39
CA LYS A 394 -2.41 27.97 -15.93
C LYS A 394 -0.97 28.27 -15.51
N SER A 395 -0.73 29.48 -14.99
CA SER A 395 0.60 29.95 -14.60
C SER A 395 1.31 29.04 -13.60
N LYS A 396 0.57 28.35 -12.72
CA LYS A 396 1.10 27.37 -11.77
C LYS A 396 1.88 26.21 -12.41
N TYR A 397 1.72 25.96 -13.71
CA TYR A 397 2.41 24.88 -14.42
C TYR A 397 3.64 25.34 -15.21
N TYR A 398 3.93 26.64 -15.28
CA TYR A 398 5.06 27.14 -16.07
C TYR A 398 6.43 26.75 -15.52
N SER A 399 6.56 26.50 -14.22
CA SER A 399 7.80 25.96 -13.63
C SER A 399 8.12 24.55 -14.15
N TYR A 400 7.09 23.72 -14.33
CA TYR A 400 7.21 22.40 -14.96
C TYR A 400 7.58 22.53 -16.44
N ALA A 401 6.92 23.44 -17.18
CA ALA A 401 7.26 23.71 -18.58
C ALA A 401 8.74 24.12 -18.75
N ALA A 402 9.26 24.99 -17.87
CA ALA A 402 10.67 25.39 -17.91
C ALA A 402 11.62 24.21 -17.61
N SER A 403 11.25 23.35 -16.67
CA SER A 403 12.03 22.15 -16.33
C SER A 403 12.03 21.11 -17.45
N ASP A 404 10.88 20.87 -18.07
CA ASP A 404 10.73 19.97 -19.22
C ASP A 404 11.47 20.52 -20.45
N MET A 405 11.45 21.84 -20.66
CA MET A 405 12.21 22.48 -21.73
C MET A 405 13.72 22.31 -21.54
N LYS A 406 14.23 22.53 -20.33
CA LYS A 406 15.66 22.28 -20.04
C LYS A 406 16.05 20.84 -20.41
N LYS A 407 15.24 19.85 -20.04
CA LYS A 407 15.46 18.44 -20.39
C LYS A 407 15.39 18.19 -21.89
N SER A 408 14.43 18.78 -22.59
CA SER A 408 14.35 18.74 -24.06
C SER A 408 15.64 19.25 -24.72
N ILE A 409 16.17 20.38 -24.24
CA ILE A 409 17.42 20.96 -24.72
C ILE A 409 18.61 20.03 -24.45
N ASP A 410 18.69 19.48 -23.23
CA ASP A 410 19.75 18.54 -22.86
C ASP A 410 19.73 17.27 -23.72
N TYR A 411 18.55 16.71 -23.99
CA TYR A 411 18.39 15.49 -24.80
C TYR A 411 18.61 15.73 -26.30
N SER A 412 18.37 16.95 -26.78
CA SER A 412 18.59 17.33 -28.18
C SER A 412 20.06 17.53 -28.58
N LYS A 413 21.02 17.32 -27.67
CA LYS A 413 22.45 17.51 -27.97
C LYS A 413 22.90 16.47 -28.99
N GLY A 414 23.45 16.93 -30.11
CA GLY A 414 23.95 16.07 -31.19
C GLY A 414 22.89 15.50 -32.14
N LEU A 415 21.61 15.88 -31.98
CA LEU A 415 20.58 15.50 -32.95
C LEU A 415 20.63 16.41 -34.18
N GLU A 416 20.49 15.80 -35.36
CA GLU A 416 20.37 16.50 -36.64
C GLU A 416 18.96 17.02 -36.86
N GLU A 417 18.84 18.19 -37.49
CA GLU A 417 17.54 18.77 -37.83
C GLU A 417 16.88 18.01 -38.97
N SER A 418 15.56 17.83 -38.90
CA SER A 418 14.78 17.20 -39.96
C SER A 418 13.43 17.90 -40.12
N LEU A 419 12.68 17.58 -41.17
CA LEU A 419 11.33 18.11 -41.37
C LEU A 419 10.38 17.85 -40.19
N GLN A 420 10.61 16.77 -39.45
CA GLN A 420 9.82 16.39 -38.27
C GLN A 420 10.45 16.84 -36.95
N PHE A 421 11.69 17.33 -36.97
CA PHE A 421 12.43 17.76 -35.78
C PHE A 421 13.14 19.10 -36.01
N LEU A 422 12.52 20.17 -35.50
CA LEU A 422 13.15 21.50 -35.48
C LEU A 422 14.33 21.52 -34.50
N GLY A 423 15.45 22.11 -34.90
CA GLY A 423 16.56 22.39 -33.99
C GLY A 423 16.15 23.26 -32.80
N THR A 424 16.93 23.24 -31.73
CA THR A 424 16.60 23.91 -30.46
C THR A 424 16.27 25.40 -30.64
N VAL A 425 17.07 26.13 -31.43
CA VAL A 425 16.89 27.57 -31.65
C VAL A 425 15.59 27.82 -32.44
N ALA A 426 15.38 27.12 -33.54
CA ALA A 426 14.17 27.25 -34.35
C ALA A 426 12.91 26.92 -33.52
N TYR A 427 12.95 25.82 -32.75
CA TYR A 427 11.86 25.42 -31.89
C TYR A 427 11.50 26.48 -30.83
N LEU A 428 12.50 26.99 -30.11
CA LEU A 428 12.28 28.02 -29.10
C LEU A 428 11.72 29.31 -29.73
N THR A 429 12.19 29.70 -30.92
CA THR A 429 11.72 30.90 -31.63
C THR A 429 10.27 30.76 -32.03
N THR A 430 9.87 29.62 -32.60
CA THR A 430 8.48 29.32 -32.92
C THR A 430 7.60 29.32 -31.67
N LEU A 431 8.09 28.72 -30.57
CA LEU A 431 7.36 28.69 -29.30
C LEU A 431 7.18 30.11 -28.73
N TYR A 432 8.21 30.95 -28.82
CA TYR A 432 8.15 32.34 -28.39
C TYR A 432 7.13 33.16 -29.19
N GLU A 433 7.17 33.10 -30.52
CA GLU A 433 6.23 33.87 -31.33
C GLU A 433 4.77 33.50 -31.06
N LYS A 434 4.50 32.21 -30.82
CA LYS A 434 3.16 31.73 -30.47
C LYS A 434 2.70 32.17 -29.07
N HIS A 435 3.63 32.34 -28.13
CA HIS A 435 3.32 32.48 -26.70
C HIS A 435 3.92 33.71 -26.01
N LYS A 436 4.42 34.71 -26.76
CA LYS A 436 5.08 35.92 -26.23
C LYS A 436 4.27 36.70 -25.19
N ARG A 437 2.94 36.61 -25.22
CA ARG A 437 2.04 37.27 -24.25
C ARG A 437 2.01 36.60 -22.87
N LYS A 438 2.56 35.39 -22.70
CA LYS A 438 2.62 34.68 -21.42
C LYS A 438 3.81 35.18 -20.58
N THR A 439 3.72 36.41 -20.09
CA THR A 439 4.82 37.12 -19.41
C THR A 439 5.36 36.41 -18.16
N ALA A 440 4.56 35.57 -17.49
CA ALA A 440 5.01 34.76 -16.36
C ALA A 440 5.83 33.50 -16.74
N LEU A 441 5.79 33.07 -18.01
CA LEU A 441 6.50 31.87 -18.49
C LEU A 441 7.99 32.16 -18.74
N TRP A 442 8.27 33.26 -19.44
CA TRP A 442 9.59 33.54 -19.99
C TRP A 442 10.69 33.76 -18.94
N PRO A 443 10.45 34.48 -17.82
CA PRO A 443 11.44 34.59 -16.75
C PRO A 443 11.83 33.23 -16.16
N LEU A 444 10.89 32.29 -16.02
CA LEU A 444 11.16 30.94 -15.54
C LEU A 444 11.99 30.13 -16.55
N MET A 445 11.76 30.34 -17.84
CA MET A 445 12.54 29.72 -18.92
C MET A 445 13.99 30.23 -18.91
N GLU A 446 14.21 31.55 -18.81
CA GLU A 446 15.55 32.15 -18.70
C GLU A 446 16.30 31.65 -17.46
N GLU A 447 15.63 31.61 -16.30
CA GLU A 447 16.23 31.14 -15.04
C GLU A 447 16.70 29.68 -15.13
N LYS A 448 15.89 28.80 -15.75
CA LYS A 448 16.16 27.36 -15.82
C LYS A 448 17.11 26.97 -16.96
N ILE A 449 17.12 27.71 -18.06
CA ILE A 449 17.83 27.35 -19.29
C ILE A 449 19.07 28.25 -19.45
N LYS A 450 20.24 27.67 -19.16
CA LYS A 450 21.51 28.37 -19.33
C LYS A 450 21.72 28.80 -20.79
N GLY A 451 22.06 30.08 -20.99
CA GLY A 451 22.32 30.66 -22.30
C GLY A 451 21.07 31.10 -23.07
N LEU A 452 19.88 30.97 -22.48
CA LEU A 452 18.65 31.57 -23.02
C LEU A 452 18.51 33.01 -22.52
N THR A 453 18.21 33.92 -23.44
CA THR A 453 17.83 35.31 -23.17
C THR A 453 16.58 35.66 -23.98
N VAL A 454 15.68 36.42 -23.38
CA VAL A 454 14.37 36.82 -23.89
C VAL A 454 14.29 38.34 -23.81
N GLY A 455 14.33 38.99 -24.97
CA GLY A 455 14.30 40.44 -25.09
C GLY A 455 13.14 40.95 -25.92
N LYS A 456 13.03 42.28 -26.00
CA LYS A 456 12.02 42.95 -26.84
C LYS A 456 12.12 42.59 -28.33
N LYS A 457 13.28 42.11 -28.79
CA LYS A 457 13.55 41.71 -30.18
C LYS A 457 13.35 40.21 -30.47
N GLY A 458 12.90 39.44 -29.48
CA GLY A 458 12.76 37.98 -29.59
C GLY A 458 13.66 37.24 -28.59
N ILE A 459 13.91 35.97 -28.85
CA ILE A 459 14.77 35.14 -28.01
C ILE A 459 16.15 34.93 -28.65
N CYS A 460 17.16 34.74 -27.83
CA CYS A 460 18.48 34.28 -28.25
C CYS A 460 18.91 33.12 -27.34
N TYR A 461 19.34 32.02 -27.94
CA TYR A 461 19.88 30.88 -27.23
C TYR A 461 21.29 30.59 -27.71
N GLN A 462 22.27 30.77 -26.83
CA GLN A 462 23.65 30.37 -27.05
C GLN A 462 23.92 29.11 -26.24
N ARG A 463 24.23 28.03 -26.93
CA ARG A 463 24.65 26.80 -26.27
C ARG A 463 26.05 27.03 -25.72
N ASN A 464 26.18 27.13 -24.40
CA ASN A 464 27.49 27.07 -23.76
C ASN A 464 28.06 25.67 -24.05
N LEU A 465 28.98 25.59 -25.02
CA LEU A 465 29.85 24.44 -25.15
C LEU A 465 30.77 24.42 -23.92
N PRO A 466 31.00 23.26 -23.28
CA PRO A 466 32.13 23.13 -22.38
C PRO A 466 33.45 23.39 -23.11
#